data_AF-A0A7D8ADY5-F1
#
_entry.id   AF-A0A7D8ADY5-F1
#
_cell.length_a   1.000
_cell.length_b   1.000
_cell.length_c   1.000
_cell.angle_alpha   90.00
_cell.angle_beta   90.00
_cell.angle_gamma   90.00
#
_symmetry.space_group_name_H-M   'P 1'
#
loop_
_entity.id
_entity.type
_entity.pdbx_description
1 polymer ?
#
loop_
_entity_poly.entity_id
_entity_poly.type
_entity_poly.pdbx_seq_one_letter_code
_entity_poly.pdbx_strand_id
1 'polypeptide(L)' 'MTRFVRVKNKTTGHEFDLPSESFDPEKYSKVARYSETTRPRRPKPNVRKGGKRIAPVKTDKEKDQ' A
#
# COMPACT_ATOMS: atom_id res chain seq x y z
N MET A 1 19.68 16.91 -6.33
CA MET A 1 18.28 16.46 -6.47
C MET A 1 18.20 15.07 -5.85
N THR A 2 17.39 14.88 -4.81
CA THR A 2 17.34 13.59 -4.07
C THR A 2 16.76 12.49 -4.97
N ARG A 3 17.47 11.37 -5.09
CA ARG A 3 16.99 10.19 -5.81
C ARG A 3 16.37 9.20 -4.85
N PHE A 4 15.35 8.50 -5.29
CA PHE A 4 14.63 7.52 -4.51
C PHE A 4 14.71 6.15 -5.18
N VAL A 5 15.10 5.14 -4.42
CA VAL A 5 15.04 3.74 -4.85
C VAL A 5 13.72 3.17 -4.37
N ARG A 6 12.94 2.64 -5.31
CA ARG A 6 11.73 1.90 -4.98
C ARG A 6 12.09 0.48 -4.61
N VAL A 7 11.56 0.02 -3.47
CA VAL A 7 11.79 -1.31 -2.94
C VAL A 7 10.48 -2.02 -2.64
N LYS A 8 10.43 -3.32 -2.90
CA LYS A 8 9.29 -4.19 -2.56
C LYS A 8 9.73 -5.28 -1.61
N ASN A 9 9.16 -5.31 -0.42
CA ASN A 9 9.40 -6.37 0.55
C ASN A 9 8.83 -7.69 0.03
N LYS A 10 9.67 -8.71 -0.16
CA LYS A 10 9.26 -10.02 -0.69
C LYS A 10 8.38 -10.79 0.29
N THR A 11 8.49 -10.52 1.59
CA THR A 11 7.73 -11.21 2.64
C THR A 11 6.32 -10.62 2.80
N THR A 12 6.19 -9.30 2.85
CA THR A 12 4.90 -8.62 3.09
C THR A 12 4.23 -8.14 1.82
N GLY A 13 4.95 -8.11 0.69
CA GLY A 13 4.48 -7.53 -0.57
C GLY A 13 4.40 -6.01 -0.57
N HIS A 14 4.74 -5.33 0.54
CA HIS A 14 4.66 -3.88 0.66
C HIS A 14 5.75 -3.18 -0.15
N GLU A 15 5.34 -2.15 -0.88
CA GLU A 15 6.21 -1.29 -1.67
C GLU A 15 6.39 0.06 -0.99
N PHE A 16 7.63 0.53 -0.90
CA PHE A 16 7.96 1.83 -0.33
C PHE A 16 9.17 2.43 -1.07
N ASP A 17 9.31 3.75 -1.03
CA ASP A 17 10.41 4.47 -1.65
C ASP A 17 11.36 4.96 -0.56
N LEU A 18 12.67 4.75 -0.75
CA LEU A 18 13.72 5.20 0.15
C LEU A 18 14.64 6.19 -0.57
N PRO A 19 15.22 7.18 0.12
CA PRO A 19 16.35 7.93 -0.43
C PRO A 19 17.46 6.96 -0.82
N SER A 20 18.02 7.11 -2.02
CA SER A 20 19.05 6.22 -2.55
C SER A 20 20.28 6.16 -1.64
N GLU A 21 20.61 7.26 -0.97
CA GLU A 21 21.73 7.38 -0.03
C GLU A 21 21.50 6.61 1.28
N SER A 22 20.24 6.37 1.65
CA SER A 22 19.86 5.64 2.87
C SER A 22 19.57 4.17 2.59
N PHE A 23 19.71 3.73 1.33
CA PHE A 23 19.45 2.35 0.95
C PHE A 23 20.65 1.46 1.32
N ASP A 24 20.46 0.61 2.32
CA ASP A 24 21.46 -0.37 2.76
C ASP A 24 21.13 -1.77 2.19
N PRO A 25 21.98 -2.34 1.30
CA PRO A 25 21.80 -3.67 0.73
C PRO A 25 21.62 -4.78 1.75
N GLU A 26 22.31 -4.71 2.90
CA GLU A 26 22.34 -5.78 3.90
C GLU A 26 21.03 -5.81 4.68
N LYS A 27 20.61 -4.63 5.15
CA LYS A 27 19.32 -4.42 5.83
C LYS A 27 18.13 -4.74 4.93
N TYR A 28 18.28 -4.49 3.63
CA TYR A 28 17.27 -4.70 2.60
C TYR A 28 17.61 -5.91 1.71
N SER A 29 18.14 -6.98 2.29
CA SER A 29 18.44 -8.23 1.58
C SER A 29 17.20 -8.94 1.02
N LYS A 30 16.02 -8.74 1.64
CA LYS A 30 14.74 -9.38 1.28
C LYS A 30 13.81 -8.48 0.45
N VAL A 31 14.30 -7.39 -0.13
CA VAL A 31 13.49 -6.56 -1.05
C VAL A 31 13.90 -6.74 -2.50
N ALA A 32 12.95 -6.61 -3.43
CA ALA A 32 13.25 -6.38 -4.84
C ALA A 32 13.44 -4.88 -5.07
N ARG A 33 14.42 -4.50 -5.88
CA ARG A 33 14.70 -3.10 -6.24
C ARG A 33 14.12 -2.80 -7.61
N TYR A 34 13.60 -1.59 -7.78
CA TYR A 34 13.22 -1.02 -9.06
C TYR A 34 14.18 0.12 -9.43
N SER A 35 14.04 0.66 -10.63
CA SER A 35 14.82 1.81 -11.08
C SER A 35 14.68 3.02 -10.16
N GLU A 36 15.76 3.80 -10.07
CA GLU A 36 15.75 5.06 -9.33
C GLU A 36 14.74 6.03 -9.93
N THR A 37 14.07 6.78 -9.05
CA THR A 37 13.08 7.79 -9.42
C THR A 37 13.40 9.10 -8.73
N THR A 38 13.11 10.22 -9.37
CA THR A 38 13.29 11.57 -8.78
C THR A 38 12.08 12.03 -7.97
N ARG A 39 10.99 11.26 -7.98
CA ARG A 39 9.74 11.56 -7.27
C ARG A 39 9.26 10.36 -6.48
N PRO A 40 9.11 10.47 -5.15
CA PRO A 40 8.54 9.40 -4.34
C PRO A 40 7.03 9.26 -4.60
N ARG A 41 6.48 8.10 -4.25
CA ARG A 41 5.03 7.86 -4.25
C ARG A 41 4.34 8.87 -3.35
N ARG A 42 3.19 9.36 -3.84
CA ARG A 42 2.29 10.15 -3.00
C ARG A 42 1.81 9.28 -1.84
N PRO A 43 1.75 9.81 -0.62
CA PRO A 43 1.16 9.09 0.49
C PRO A 43 -0.27 8.69 0.12
N LYS A 44 -0.69 7.48 0.50
CA LYS A 44 -2.07 7.06 0.27
C LYS A 44 -3.00 8.06 0.97
N PRO A 45 -4.08 8.51 0.30
CA PRO A 45 -5.07 9.35 0.95
C PRO A 45 -5.57 8.64 2.21
N ASN A 46 -5.65 9.36 3.31
CA ASN A 46 -6.10 8.81 4.58
C ASN A 46 -7.62 8.59 4.49
N VAL A 47 -8.03 7.42 4.02
CA VAL A 47 -9.45 7.05 3.99
C VAL A 47 -9.87 6.80 5.43
N ARG A 48 -10.68 7.71 6.00
CA ARG A 48 -11.28 7.51 7.32
C ARG A 48 -11.96 6.14 7.33
N LYS A 49 -11.55 5.25 8.24
CA LYS A 49 -12.20 3.96 8.51
C LYS A 49 -13.59 4.21 9.09
N GLY A 50 -14.54 4.61 8.26
CA GLY A 50 -15.86 5.06 8.71
C GLY A 50 -16.92 5.00 7.62
N GLY A 51 -16.69 4.26 6.53
CA GLY A 51 -17.78 3.87 5.64
C GLY A 51 -18.73 2.97 6.44
N LYS A 52 -19.95 3.45 6.73
CA LYS A 52 -21.03 2.63 7.28
C LYS A 52 -21.05 1.31 6.49
N ARG A 53 -20.85 0.18 7.17
CA ARG A 53 -21.20 -1.13 6.59
C ARG A 53 -22.70 -1.07 6.35
N ILE A 54 -23.10 -0.78 5.12
CA ILE A 54 -24.50 -0.98 4.72
C ILE A 54 -24.64 -2.50 4.73
N ALA A 55 -25.17 -3.03 5.83
CA ALA A 55 -25.52 -4.45 5.89
C ALA A 55 -26.50 -4.71 4.74
N PRO A 56 -26.40 -5.86 4.04
CA PRO A 56 -27.39 -6.21 3.05
C PRO A 56 -28.75 -6.18 3.73
N VAL A 57 -29.66 -5.34 3.20
CA VAL A 57 -31.05 -5.33 3.65
C VAL A 57 -31.58 -6.74 3.39
N LYS A 58 -31.85 -7.48 4.46
CA LYS A 58 -32.64 -8.70 4.34
C LYS A 58 -34.02 -8.25 3.87
N THR A 59 -34.30 -8.42 2.60
CA THR A 59 -35.68 -8.44 2.13
C THR A 59 -36.25 -9.77 2.61
N ASP A 60 -36.87 -9.77 3.79
CA ASP A 60 -37.80 -10.82 4.17
C ASP A 60 -38.98 -10.74 3.19
N LYS A 61 -38.86 -11.45 2.07
CA LYS A 61 -40.04 -11.91 1.33
C LYS A 61 -40.48 -13.22 1.96
N GLU A 62 -41.18 -13.09 3.07
CA GLU A 62 -42.07 -14.15 3.54
C GLU A 62 -43.36 -13.49 4.05
N LYS A 63 -44.50 -14.08 3.65
CA LYS A 63 -45.90 -13.63 3.70
C LYS A 63 -46.34 -12.75 2.53
N ASP A 64 -47.35 -13.11 1.75
CA ASP A 64 -48.60 -13.80 2.09
C ASP A 64 -49.18 -14.50 0.84
N GLN A 65 -49.79 -15.67 1.06
CA GLN A 65 -50.78 -16.42 0.22
C GLN A 65 -50.32 -17.22 -1.00
#